data_AF-A0A6I5HLF9-F1
#
_entry.id   AF-A0A6I5HLF9-F1
#
_cell.length_a   1.000
_cell.length_b   1.000
_cell.length_c   1.000
_cell.angle_alpha   90.00
_cell.angle_beta   90.00
_cell.angle_gamma   90.00
#
_symmetry.space_group_name_H-M   'P 1'
#
loop_
_entity.id
_entity.type
_entity.pdbx_description
1 polymer ?
#
loop_
_entity_poly.entity_id
_entity_poly.type
_entity_poly.pdbx_seq_one_letter_code
_entity_poly.pdbx_strand_id
1 'polypeptide(L)' 'ALYEHKVFVQGAVWNIDSFDQWGVELGKVLARRIEPALTEGAEVPGLDASTKALVARYRELRGRS' A
#
# COMPACT_ATOMS: atom_id res chain seq x y z
N ALA A 1 -28.42 6.35 7.01
CA ALA A 1 -28.80 7.78 7.04
C ALA A 1 -28.10 8.59 8.14
N LEU A 2 -28.40 8.43 9.45
CA LEU A 2 -27.87 9.35 10.50
C LEU A 2 -26.35 9.46 10.52
N TYR A 3 -25.63 8.33 10.52
CA TYR A 3 -24.17 8.33 10.56
C TYR A 3 -23.51 8.80 9.26
N GLU A 4 -24.12 8.50 8.11
CA GLU A 4 -23.65 8.97 6.80
C GLU A 4 -23.75 10.51 6.72
N HIS A 5 -24.86 11.09 7.16
CA HIS A 5 -25.01 12.55 7.22
C HIS A 5 -24.10 13.19 8.28
N LYS A 6 -23.84 12.53 9.40
CA LYS A 6 -22.83 13.00 10.37
C LYS A 6 -21.45 13.12 9.73
N VAL A 7 -20.98 12.07 9.04
CA VAL A 7 -19.68 12.07 8.35
C VAL A 7 -19.64 13.11 7.24
N PHE A 8 -20.71 13.25 6.46
CA PHE A 8 -20.84 14.29 5.44
C PHE A 8 -20.71 15.72 6.02
N VAL A 9 -21.43 16.03 7.11
CA VAL A 9 -21.35 17.35 7.77
C VAL A 9 -19.94 17.61 8.29
N GLN A 10 -19.29 16.60 8.87
CA GLN A 10 -17.89 16.71 9.31
C GLN A 10 -16.95 17.05 8.16
N GLY A 11 -17.07 16.36 7.02
CA GLY A 11 -16.29 16.66 5.81
C GLY A 11 -16.52 18.07 5.28
N ALA A 12 -17.78 18.53 5.25
CA ALA A 12 -18.14 19.88 4.83
C ALA A 12 -17.52 20.96 5.73
N VAL A 13 -17.52 20.75 7.06
CA VAL A 13 -16.90 21.67 8.03
C VAL A 13 -15.37 21.71 7.88
N TRP A 14 -14.74 20.56 7.63
CA TRP A 14 -13.28 20.49 7.43
C TRP A 14 -12.81 20.84 6.02
N ASN A 15 -13.73 21.11 5.09
CA ASN A 15 -13.45 21.35 3.69
C ASN A 15 -12.62 20.21 3.06
N ILE A 16 -13.00 18.97 3.35
CA ILE A 16 -12.40 17.74 2.83
C ILE A 16 -13.47 16.95 2.08
N ASP A 17 -13.11 16.37 0.93
CA ASP A 17 -13.99 15.46 0.20
C ASP A 17 -14.12 14.12 0.95
N SER A 18 -15.32 13.81 1.42
CA SER A 18 -15.61 12.56 2.15
C SER A 18 -15.87 11.37 1.26
N PHE A 19 -15.92 11.58 -0.06
CA PHE A 19 -16.24 10.55 -1.05
C PHE A 19 -15.03 10.12 -1.87
N ASP A 20 -13.92 10.85 -1.79
CA ASP A 20 -12.66 10.47 -2.43
C ASP A 20 -11.89 9.42 -1.61
N GLN A 21 -10.99 8.70 -2.29
CA GLN A 21 -10.13 7.68 -1.68
C GLN A 21 -8.73 7.65 -2.30
N TRP A 22 -8.13 8.82 -2.60
CA TRP A 22 -6.81 8.85 -3.26
C TRP A 22 -5.69 8.16 -2.46
N GLY A 23 -5.81 8.13 -1.13
CA GLY A 23 -4.81 7.53 -0.24
C GLY A 23 -4.53 6.04 -0.47
N VAL A 24 -5.39 5.32 -1.20
CA VAL A 24 -5.19 3.88 -1.46
C VAL A 24 -4.24 3.59 -2.62
N GLU A 25 -4.02 4.56 -3.52
CA GLU A 25 -3.41 4.30 -4.83
C GLU A 25 -1.91 4.02 -4.74
N LEU A 26 -1.18 4.75 -3.90
CA LEU A 26 0.26 4.53 -3.73
C LEU A 26 0.56 3.11 -3.23
N GLY A 27 -0.22 2.62 -2.27
CA GLY A 27 -0.09 1.26 -1.75
C GLY A 27 -0.31 0.20 -2.84
N LYS A 28 -1.33 0.38 -3.70
CA LYS A 28 -1.59 -0.51 -4.84
C LYS A 28 -0.43 -0.51 -5.84
N VAL A 29 0.13 0.66 -6.15
CA VAL A 29 1.29 0.78 -7.07
C VAL A 29 2.52 0.10 -6.48
N LEU A 30 2.82 0.34 -5.21
CA LEU A 30 3.97 -0.28 -4.54
C LEU A 30 3.82 -1.80 -4.44
N ALA A 31 2.62 -2.30 -4.12
CA ALA A 31 2.33 -3.73 -4.06
C ALA A 31 2.61 -4.44 -5.39
N ARG A 32 2.09 -3.89 -6.50
CA ARG A 32 2.35 -4.42 -7.86
C ARG A 32 3.84 -4.39 -8.21
N ARG A 33 4.57 -3.36 -7.77
CA ARG A 33 6.01 -3.23 -8.04
C ARG A 33 6.85 -4.26 -7.28
N ILE A 34 6.48 -4.61 -6.06
CA ILE A 34 7.26 -5.55 -5.22
C ILE A 34 6.89 -7.02 -5.45
N GLU A 35 5.71 -7.29 -6.00
CA GLU A 35 5.20 -8.65 -6.24
C GLU A 35 6.23 -9.58 -6.92
N PRO A 36 6.91 -9.21 -8.03
CA PRO A 36 7.90 -10.08 -8.67
C PRO A 36 9.10 -10.43 -7.78
N ALA A 37 9.51 -9.52 -6.90
CA ALA A 37 10.61 -9.78 -5.96
C ALA A 37 10.21 -10.86 -4.94
N LEU A 38 8.94 -10.88 -4.53
CA LEU A 38 8.41 -11.84 -3.54
C LEU A 38 8.11 -13.21 -4.15
N THR A 39 7.62 -13.25 -5.39
CA THR A 39 7.15 -14.49 -6.05
C THR A 39 8.23 -15.14 -6.90
N GLU A 40 8.90 -14.36 -7.74
CA GLU A 40 9.81 -14.84 -8.78
C GLU A 40 11.29 -14.64 -8.40
N GLY A 41 11.57 -13.72 -7.48
CA GLY A 41 12.94 -13.37 -7.09
C GLY A 41 13.61 -12.40 -8.04
N ALA A 42 12.81 -11.72 -8.86
CA ALA A 42 13.30 -10.68 -9.74
C ALA A 42 13.95 -9.54 -8.93
N GLU A 43 15.06 -9.03 -9.44
CA GLU A 43 15.65 -7.82 -8.89
C GLU A 43 14.78 -6.61 -9.25
N VAL A 44 14.25 -5.93 -8.24
CA VAL A 44 13.45 -4.72 -8.43
C VAL A 44 14.31 -3.49 -8.09
N PRO A 45 14.72 -2.69 -9.10
CA PRO A 45 15.58 -1.53 -8.87
C PRO A 45 14.85 -0.46 -8.05
N GLY A 46 15.59 0.29 -7.24
CA GLY A 46 15.07 1.43 -6.49
C GLY A 46 14.18 1.06 -5.28
N LEU A 47 14.24 -0.18 -4.78
CA LEU A 47 13.78 -0.50 -3.43
C LEU A 47 14.80 0.01 -2.40
N ASP A 48 14.31 0.60 -1.31
CA ASP A 48 15.14 1.02 -0.19
C ASP A 48 15.70 -0.21 0.57
N ALA A 49 16.69 0.05 1.43
CA ALA A 49 17.40 -1.01 2.15
C ALA A 49 16.49 -1.82 3.09
N SER A 50 15.49 -1.19 3.72
CA SER A 50 14.56 -1.87 4.62
C SER A 50 13.67 -2.83 3.83
N THR A 51 13.07 -2.35 2.74
CA THR A 51 12.21 -3.17 1.87
C THR A 51 12.97 -4.35 1.27
N LYS A 52 14.21 -4.15 0.82
CA LYS A 52 15.07 -5.24 0.31
C LYS A 52 15.36 -6.30 1.37
N ALA A 53 15.71 -5.89 2.59
CA ALA A 53 15.99 -6.82 3.68
C ALA A 53 14.76 -7.67 4.05
N LEU A 54 13.58 -7.06 4.08
CA LEU A 54 12.32 -7.76 4.36
C LEU A 54 11.93 -8.73 3.25
N VAL A 55 12.14 -8.38 1.98
CA VAL A 55 11.93 -9.31 0.84
C VAL A 55 12.85 -10.53 0.96
N ALA A 56 14.14 -10.32 1.20
CA ALA A 56 15.11 -11.40 1.37
C ALA A 56 14.70 -12.33 2.53
N ARG A 57 14.35 -11.74 3.68
CA ARG A 57 13.88 -12.50 4.85
C ARG A 57 12.60 -13.28 4.58
N TYR A 58 11.63 -12.66 3.88
CA TYR A 58 10.39 -13.33 3.48
C TYR A 58 10.67 -14.55 2.61
N ARG A 59 11.54 -14.41 1.60
CA ARG A 59 11.87 -15.51 0.67
C ARG A 59 12.56 -16.67 1.38
N GLU A 60 13.51 -16.38 2.25
CA GLU A 60 14.19 -17.38 3.09
C GLU A 60 13.16 -18.18 3.91
N LEU A 61 12.25 -17.50 4.62
CA LEU A 61 11.20 -18.14 5.42
C LEU A 61 10.21 -18.97 4.58
N ARG A 62 10.08 -18.68 3.28
CA ARG A 62 9.19 -19.39 2.36
C ARG A 62 9.91 -20.45 1.53
N GLY A 63 11.21 -20.70 1.76
CA GLY A 63 12.00 -21.65 0.98
C GLY A 63 12.16 -21.23 -0.49
N ARG A 64 12.13 -19.93 -0.76
CA ARG A 64 12.24 -19.32 -2.10
C ARG A 64 13.60 -18.64 -2.30
N SER A 65 14.67 -19.18 -1.71
CA SER A 65 16.04 -18.66 -1.87
C SER A 65 16.45 -18.68 -3.34
#